data_AF-A0A1F8EH04-F1
#
_entry.id   AF-A0A1F8EH04-F1
#
_cell.length_a   1.000
_cell.length_b   1.000
_cell.length_c   1.000
_cell.angle_alpha   90.00
_cell.angle_beta   90.00
_cell.angle_gamma   90.00
#
_symmetry.space_group_name_H-M   'P 1'
#
loop_
_entity.id
_entity.type
_entity.pdbx_description
1 polymer ?
#
loop_
_entity_poly.entity_id
_entity_poly.type
_entity_poly.pdbx_seq_one_letter_code
_entity_poly.pdbx_strand_id
1 'polypeptide(L)'
;MKFQVPQFIATETRLIGPFTLKQFLWLAGGGMVIFLLFITLNQLVFFIAAIPVAAIFISLAFVKINETPLMNYALYGIMYLTNPKRYVFKKEESELQEIVLSDRVSNEVVISDKKK
;
A
#
# COMPACT_ATOMS: atom_id res chain seq x y z
N MET A 1 -29.38 -20.25 -8.26
CA MET A 1 -29.24 -19.87 -6.84
C MET A 1 -28.18 -18.78 -6.76
N LYS A 2 -28.47 -17.62 -6.15
CA LYS A 2 -27.47 -16.56 -5.93
C LYS A 2 -26.91 -16.75 -4.52
N PHE A 3 -25.62 -17.08 -4.40
CA PHE A 3 -24.96 -17.17 -3.10
C PHE A 3 -24.68 -15.75 -2.58
N GLN A 4 -25.20 -15.42 -1.40
CA GLN A 4 -24.74 -14.23 -0.68
C GLN A 4 -23.35 -14.51 -0.14
N VAL A 5 -22.36 -13.78 -0.65
CA VAL A 5 -20.99 -13.86 -0.13
C VAL A 5 -21.00 -13.28 1.28
N PRO A 6 -20.55 -14.04 2.30
CA PRO A 6 -20.45 -13.53 3.66
C PRO A 6 -19.52 -12.31 3.67
N GLN A 7 -19.99 -11.17 4.19
CA GLN A 7 -19.18 -9.95 4.26
C GLN A 7 -18.07 -10.02 5.33
N PHE A 8 -18.04 -11.09 6.13
CA PHE A 8 -17.09 -11.27 7.23
C PHE A 8 -15.64 -11.52 6.79
N ILE A 9 -15.39 -11.83 5.50
CA ILE A 9 -14.02 -12.05 5.00
C ILE A 9 -13.21 -10.73 4.93
N ALA A 10 -13.89 -9.58 4.87
CA ALA A 10 -13.26 -8.27 4.77
C ALA A 10 -12.90 -7.65 6.13
N THR A 11 -13.41 -8.20 7.24
CA THR A 11 -13.15 -7.66 8.58
C THR A 11 -11.92 -8.36 9.19
N GLU A 12 -10.94 -7.57 9.66
CA GLU A 12 -9.76 -8.13 10.34
C GLU A 12 -10.19 -8.95 11.57
N THR A 13 -9.57 -10.12 11.77
CA THR A 13 -9.83 -10.98 12.93
C THR A 13 -9.36 -10.31 14.22
N ARG A 14 -10.29 -10.13 15.15
CA ARG A 14 -10.00 -9.64 16.51
C ARG A 14 -9.60 -10.83 17.36
N LEU A 15 -8.29 -11.01 17.58
CA LEU A 15 -7.76 -12.16 18.31
C LEU A 15 -7.71 -11.92 19.83
N ILE A 16 -7.52 -10.67 20.26
CA ILE A 16 -7.31 -10.31 21.68
C ILE A 16 -8.40 -9.33 22.08
N GLY A 17 -9.52 -9.87 22.57
CA GLY A 17 -10.68 -9.09 23.00
C GLY A 17 -11.21 -8.20 21.86
N PRO A 18 -11.35 -6.87 22.07
CA PRO A 18 -11.81 -5.96 21.02
C PRO A 18 -10.72 -5.59 19.99
N PHE A 19 -9.46 -5.98 20.21
CA PHE A 19 -8.33 -5.53 19.41
C PHE A 19 -7.90 -6.56 18.36
N THR A 20 -7.46 -6.07 17.20
CA THR A 20 -6.75 -6.89 16.21
C THR A 20 -5.33 -7.17 16.68
N LEU A 21 -4.70 -8.23 16.17
CA LEU A 21 -3.32 -8.57 16.49
C LEU A 21 -2.36 -7.38 16.29
N LYS A 22 -2.54 -6.63 15.21
CA LYS A 22 -1.72 -5.46 14.88
C LYS A 22 -1.89 -4.36 15.94
N GLN A 23 -3.14 -4.06 16.31
CA GLN A 23 -3.45 -3.04 17.32
C GLN A 23 -2.86 -3.39 18.68
N PHE A 24 -3.00 -4.65 19.09
CA PHE A 24 -2.41 -5.13 20.33
C PHE A 24 -0.89 -4.97 20.32
N LEU A 25 -0.21 -5.31 19.21
CA LEU A 25 1.24 -5.20 19.10
C LEU A 25 1.72 -3.75 19.21
N TRP A 26 0.99 -2.79 18.62
CA TRP A 26 1.29 -1.37 18.78
C TRP A 26 1.09 -0.89 20.22
N LEU A 27 0.01 -1.30 20.89
CA LEU A 27 -0.22 -0.94 22.29
C LEU A 27 0.82 -1.57 23.22
N ALA A 28 1.15 -2.85 23.03
CA ALA A 28 2.16 -3.55 23.80
C ALA A 28 3.56 -2.92 23.59
N GLY A 29 3.91 -2.63 22.34
CA GLY A 29 5.15 -1.93 22.00
C GLY A 29 5.23 -0.53 22.60
N GLY A 30 4.16 0.26 22.49
CA GLY A 30 4.10 1.60 23.09
C GLY A 30 4.18 1.56 24.61
N GLY A 31 3.46 0.63 25.25
CA GLY A 31 3.54 0.39 26.69
C GLY A 31 4.94 0.00 27.14
N MET A 32 5.61 -0.89 26.39
CA MET A 32 6.99 -1.27 26.66
C MET A 32 7.96 -0.08 26.54
N VAL A 33 7.82 0.75 25.51
CA VAL A 33 8.65 1.95 25.34
C VAL A 33 8.42 2.93 26.50
N ILE A 34 7.17 3.20 26.86
CA ILE A 34 6.83 4.09 27.99
C ILE A 34 7.37 3.53 29.30
N PHE A 35 7.29 2.22 29.53
CA PHE A 35 7.86 1.57 30.71
C PHE A 35 9.38 1.72 30.77
N LEU A 36 10.09 1.59 29.65
CA LEU A 36 11.52 1.85 29.57
C LEU A 36 11.85 3.32 29.88
N LEU A 37 11.05 4.26 29.36
CA LEU A 37 11.19 5.68 29.67
C LEU A 37 10.99 5.96 31.17
N PHE A 38 10.03 5.28 31.81
CA PHE A 38 9.75 5.44 33.23
C PHE A 38 10.93 5.03 34.11
N ILE A 39 11.65 3.97 33.74
CA ILE A 39 12.81 3.48 34.52
C ILE A 39 14.05 4.36 34.28
N THR A 40 14.19 4.96 33.10
CA THR A 40 15.43 5.63 32.68
C THR A 40 15.42 7.15 32.92
N LEU A 41 14.27 7.81 32.90
CA LEU A 41 14.17 9.27 32.99
C LEU A 41 13.69 9.74 34.37
N ASN A 42 14.07 10.98 34.72
CA ASN A 42 13.51 11.69 35.87
C ASN A 42 12.02 12.04 35.61
N GLN A 43 11.21 12.10 36.66
CA GLN A 43 9.75 12.13 36.63
C GLN A 43 9.17 13.28 35.78
N LEU A 44 9.78 14.47 35.79
CA LEU A 44 9.37 15.59 34.94
C LEU A 44 9.62 15.32 33.45
N VAL A 45 10.82 14.85 33.11
CA VAL A 45 11.20 14.57 31.71
C VAL A 45 10.40 13.38 31.17
N PHE A 46 10.10 12.42 32.04
CA PHE A 46 9.23 11.28 31.72
C PHE A 46 7.86 11.74 31.22
N PHE A 47 7.13 12.58 31.95
CA PHE A 47 5.78 13.00 31.51
C PHE A 47 5.82 13.77 30.18
N ILE A 48 6.81 14.64 29.99
CA ILE A 48 6.98 15.40 28.75
C ILE A 48 7.26 14.47 27.56
N ALA A 49 8.03 13.41 27.75
CA ALA A 49 8.35 12.45 26.69
C ALA A 49 7.26 11.38 26.50
N ALA A 50 6.63 10.91 27.57
CA ALA A 50 5.66 9.83 27.55
C ALA A 50 4.35 10.24 26.85
N ILE A 51 3.89 11.48 27.02
CA ILE A 51 2.67 11.99 26.38
C ILE A 51 2.74 11.91 24.84
N PRO A 52 3.74 12.50 24.16
CA PRO A 52 3.82 12.42 22.70
C PRO A 52 4.07 10.99 22.22
N VAL A 53 4.87 10.19 22.94
CA VAL A 53 5.09 8.78 22.62
C VAL A 53 3.78 8.00 22.68
N ALA A 54 3.02 8.12 23.77
CA ALA A 54 1.72 7.48 23.92
C ALA A 54 0.75 7.91 22.81
N ALA A 55 0.69 9.20 22.50
CA ALA A 55 -0.15 9.73 21.43
C ALA A 55 0.19 9.12 20.06
N ILE A 56 1.48 8.98 19.75
CA ILE A 56 1.94 8.35 18.50
C ILE A 56 1.50 6.89 18.44
N PHE A 57 1.80 6.08 19.47
CA PHE A 57 1.47 4.65 19.45
C PHE A 57 -0.04 4.38 19.42
N ILE A 58 -0.83 5.18 20.15
CA ILE A 58 -2.30 5.10 20.12
C ILE A 58 -2.83 5.50 18.74
N SER A 59 -2.29 6.56 18.15
CA SER A 59 -2.67 7.00 16.80
C SER A 59 -2.38 5.90 15.77
N LEU A 60 -1.19 5.29 15.81
CA LEU A 60 -0.82 4.19 14.93
C LEU A 60 -1.75 2.97 15.07
N ALA A 61 -2.28 2.70 16.26
CA ALA A 61 -3.17 1.57 16.50
C ALA A 61 -4.60 1.82 16.00
N PHE A 62 -5.17 3.01 16.23
CA PHE A 62 -6.61 3.24 16.01
C PHE A 62 -6.96 4.13 14.83
N VAL A 63 -6.07 5.02 14.41
CA VAL A 63 -6.38 5.98 13.35
C VAL A 63 -6.40 5.28 12.00
N LYS A 64 -7.45 5.56 11.24
CA LYS A 64 -7.61 5.12 9.86
C LYS A 64 -7.88 6.35 8.99
N ILE A 65 -7.23 6.41 7.84
CA ILE A 65 -7.41 7.47 6.84
C ILE A 65 -7.97 6.80 5.59
N ASN A 66 -9.15 7.22 5.13
CA ASN A 66 -9.79 6.67 3.92
C ASN A 66 -9.88 5.13 3.94
N GLU A 67 -10.35 4.57 5.06
CA GLU A 67 -10.43 3.13 5.33
C GLU A 67 -9.08 2.38 5.41
N THR A 68 -7.97 3.04 5.17
CA THR A 68 -6.63 2.46 5.33
C THR A 68 -6.09 2.70 6.73
N PRO A 69 -5.52 1.68 7.41
CA PRO A 69 -4.83 1.86 8.67
C PRO A 69 -3.67 2.87 8.55
N LEU A 70 -3.51 3.74 9.56
CA LEU A 70 -2.44 4.74 9.57
C LEU A 70 -1.04 4.12 9.38
N MET A 71 -0.84 2.91 9.89
CA MET A 71 0.39 2.14 9.68
C MET A 71 0.73 1.94 8.20
N ASN A 72 -0.24 1.53 7.39
CA ASN A 72 -0.03 1.33 5.96
C ASN A 72 0.24 2.67 5.28
N TYR A 73 -0.48 3.72 5.68
CA TYR A 73 -0.29 5.06 5.15
C TYR A 73 1.12 5.59 5.43
N ALA A 74 1.61 5.42 6.66
CA ALA A 74 2.97 5.79 7.05
C ALA A 74 4.01 4.99 6.25
N LEU A 75 3.79 3.68 6.08
CA LEU A 75 4.68 2.82 5.29
C LEU A 75 4.73 3.25 3.82
N TYR A 76 3.59 3.60 3.22
CA TYR A 76 3.55 4.15 1.86
C TYR A 76 4.27 5.49 1.77
N GLY A 77 4.15 6.35 2.78
CA GLY A 77 4.92 7.59 2.88
C GLY A 77 6.42 7.33 2.88
N ILE A 78 6.91 6.42 3.73
CA ILE A 78 8.33 6.04 3.79
C ILE A 78 8.78 5.47 2.44
N MET A 79 8.03 4.51 1.89
CA MET A 79 8.33 3.92 0.57
C MET A 79 8.36 4.99 -0.53
N TYR A 80 7.47 5.97 -0.51
CA TYR A 80 7.44 7.05 -1.49
C TYR A 80 8.68 7.94 -1.41
N LEU A 81 9.21 8.18 -0.20
CA LEU A 81 10.44 8.95 0.01
C LEU A 81 11.69 8.16 -0.40
N THR A 82 11.73 6.85 -0.14
CA THR A 82 12.93 6.04 -0.37
C THR A 82 13.02 5.44 -1.78
N ASN A 83 11.89 5.22 -2.45
CA ASN A 83 11.90 4.58 -3.76
C ASN A 83 12.35 5.55 -4.87
N PRO A 84 13.29 5.14 -5.74
CA PRO A 84 13.69 5.97 -6.86
C PRO A 84 12.55 6.09 -7.87
N LYS A 85 12.19 7.32 -8.21
CA LYS A 85 11.15 7.64 -9.20
C LYS A 85 11.69 7.43 -10.62
N ARG A 86 11.85 6.17 -11.02
CA ARG A 86 12.24 5.82 -12.39
C ARG A 86 10.99 5.78 -13.27
N TYR A 87 10.77 6.86 -14.01
CA TYR A 87 9.79 6.89 -15.08
C TYR A 87 10.45 6.35 -16.34
N VAL A 88 10.15 5.10 -16.71
CA VAL A 88 10.58 4.55 -18.00
C VAL A 88 9.44 4.77 -18.99
N PHE A 89 9.66 5.64 -19.96
CA PHE A 89 8.76 5.74 -21.09
C PHE A 89 8.94 4.50 -21.97
N LYS A 90 7.95 3.61 -21.96
CA LYS A 90 7.88 2.50 -22.91
C LYS A 90 6.98 2.97 -24.06
N LYS A 91 7.59 3.28 -25.19
CA LYS A 91 6.84 3.44 -26.44
C LYS A 91 6.24 2.07 -26.73
N GLU A 92 4.92 1.94 -26.61
CA GLU A 92 4.22 0.81 -27.21
C GLU A 92 4.41 0.98 -28.71
N GLU A 93 5.34 0.20 -29.29
CA GLU A 93 5.33 0.00 -30.74
C GLU A 93 3.99 -0.67 -31.03
N SER A 94 3.08 0.12 -31.59
CA SER A 94 1.80 -0.41 -31.99
C SER A 94 2.06 -1.49 -33.03
N GLU A 95 1.67 -2.73 -32.70
CA GLU A 95 1.62 -3.87 -33.63
C GLU A 95 0.85 -3.54 -34.93
N LEU A 96 0.14 -2.41 -34.94
CA LEU A 96 -0.53 -1.81 -36.10
C LEU A 96 0.42 -1.47 -37.27
N GLN A 97 1.73 -1.27 -37.08
CA GLN A 97 2.63 -1.01 -38.21
C GLN A 97 2.97 -2.28 -39.00
N GLU A 98 3.08 -3.43 -38.34
CA GLU A 98 3.41 -4.69 -39.01
C GLU A 98 2.22 -5.23 -39.81
N ILE A 99 1.00 -5.07 -39.28
CA ILE A 99 -0.25 -5.47 -39.94
C ILE A 99 -0.49 -4.61 -41.20
N VAL A 100 -0.28 -3.28 -41.12
CA VAL A 100 -0.52 -2.36 -42.25
C VAL A 100 0.51 -2.55 -43.37
N LEU A 101 1.77 -2.87 -43.06
CA LEU A 101 2.78 -3.12 -44.10
C LEU A 101 2.58 -4.48 -44.78
N SER A 102 2.17 -5.51 -44.04
CA SER A 102 1.81 -6.82 -44.61
C SER A 102 0.63 -6.72 -45.60
N ASP A 103 -0.42 -5.98 -45.23
CA ASP A 103 -1.60 -5.79 -46.10
C ASP A 103 -1.31 -4.95 -47.35
N ARG A 104 -0.38 -3.99 -47.27
CA ARG A 104 0.03 -3.15 -48.41
C ARG A 104 0.84 -3.96 -49.43
N VAL A 105 1.79 -4.77 -48.96
CA VAL A 105 2.63 -5.62 -49.82
C VAL A 105 1.78 -6.70 -50.51
N SER A 106 0.85 -7.33 -49.79
CA SER A 106 -0.06 -8.32 -50.36
C SER A 106 -0.95 -7.73 -51.47
N ASN A 107 -1.49 -6.52 -51.25
CA ASN A 107 -2.32 -5.85 -52.26
C ASN A 107 -1.52 -5.38 -53.49
N GLU A 108 -0.27 -4.92 -53.35
CA GLU A 108 0.57 -4.57 -54.51
C GLU A 108 0.93 -5.79 -55.37
N VAL A 109 1.24 -6.93 -54.73
CA VAL A 109 1.57 -8.18 -55.45
C VAL A 109 0.36 -8.68 -56.26
N VAL A 110 -0.84 -8.63 -55.68
CA VAL A 110 -2.09 -9.04 -56.37
C VAL A 110 -2.45 -8.12 -57.54
N ILE A 111 -2.15 -6.82 -57.45
CA ILE A 111 -2.41 -5.85 -58.53
C ILE A 111 -1.38 -6.03 -59.67
N SER A 112 -0.14 -6.41 -59.36
CA SER A 112 0.89 -6.67 -60.37
C SER A 112 0.62 -7.94 -61.19
N ASP A 113 0.03 -8.97 -60.58
CA ASP A 113 -0.25 -10.25 -61.25
C ASP A 113 -1.50 -10.18 -62.17
N LYS A 114 -2.45 -9.27 -61.87
CA LYS A 114 -3.64 -9.03 -62.71
C LYS A 114 -3.40 -8.19 -63.96
N LYS A 115 -2.20 -7.62 -64.13
CA LYS A 115 -1.88 -6.69 -65.23
C LYS A 115 -1.07 -7.32 -66.37
N LYS A 116 -0.97 -8.65 -66.39
CA LYS A 116 -0.32 -9.45 -67.43
C LYS A 116 -1.34 -10.35 -68.11
#